data_AF-D2MNN3-F1
#
_entry.id   AF-D2MNN3-F1
#
_cell.length_a   1.000
_cell.length_b   1.000
_cell.length_c   1.000
_cell.angle_alpha   90.00
_cell.angle_beta   90.00
_cell.angle_gamma   90.00
#
_symmetry.space_group_name_H-M   'P 1'
#
loop_
_entity.id
_entity.type
_entity.pdbx_description
1 polymer ?
#
loop_
_entity_poly.entity_id
_entity_poly.type
_entity_poly.pdbx_seq_one_letter_code
_entity_poly.pdbx_strand_id
1 'polypeptide(L)'
;MLKAYQNRNTWIWVGLSISIALFSLCFQKSFLHFLNTLTIIGFLYFAIGIFRLSWLKGDYAFLSYRKWKHHDFKQYRKDIEERRKNIPNSILYASYVVLLLCMLLHFFY
;
A
#
# COMPACT_ATOMS: atom_id res chain seq x y z
N MET A 1 11.87 -10.06 -1.38
CA MET A 1 10.84 -9.26 -2.08
C MET A 1 9.74 -10.11 -2.71
N LEU A 2 10.05 -11.16 -3.49
CA LEU A 2 9.05 -12.03 -4.14
C LEU A 2 7.97 -12.63 -3.21
N LYS A 3 8.33 -13.05 -2.00
CA LYS A 3 7.36 -13.59 -1.01
C LYS A 3 6.25 -12.59 -0.63
N ALA A 4 6.50 -11.29 -0.74
CA ALA A 4 5.51 -10.27 -0.43
C ALA A 4 4.47 -10.06 -1.56
N TYR A 5 4.89 -10.32 -2.82
CA TYR A 5 3.99 -10.36 -3.99
C TYR A 5 3.17 -11.66 -4.05
N GLN A 6 3.67 -12.76 -3.49
CA GLN A 6 2.92 -14.02 -3.36
C GLN A 6 1.86 -14.00 -2.25
N ASN A 7 1.78 -12.92 -1.47
CA ASN A 7 0.85 -12.85 -0.35
C ASN A 7 -0.60 -12.74 -0.88
N ARG A 8 -1.48 -13.65 -0.44
CA ARG A 8 -2.89 -13.72 -0.85
C ARG A 8 -3.61 -12.38 -0.67
N ASN A 9 -3.31 -11.68 0.43
CA ASN A 9 -3.91 -10.38 0.73
C ASN A 9 -3.60 -9.34 -0.34
N THR A 10 -2.40 -9.36 -0.94
CA THR A 10 -2.01 -8.43 -2.01
C THR A 10 -2.93 -8.60 -3.22
N TRP A 11 -3.19 -9.85 -3.63
CA TRP A 11 -4.06 -10.15 -4.77
C TRP A 11 -5.54 -9.86 -4.51
N ILE A 12 -6.00 -10.00 -3.26
CA ILE A 12 -7.35 -9.57 -2.87
C ILE A 12 -7.53 -8.06 -3.09
N TRP A 13 -6.55 -7.24 -2.68
CA TRP A 13 -6.60 -5.79 -2.89
C TRP A 13 -6.54 -5.41 -4.38
N VAL A 14 -5.71 -6.10 -5.16
CA VAL A 14 -5.65 -5.91 -6.63
C VAL A 14 -7.00 -6.27 -7.26
N GLY A 15 -7.56 -7.44 -6.93
CA GLY A 15 -8.86 -7.88 -7.45
C GLY A 15 -9.98 -6.89 -7.09
N LEU A 16 -10.01 -6.40 -5.86
CA LEU A 16 -10.98 -5.42 -5.40
C LEU A 16 -10.87 -4.09 -6.17
N SER A 17 -9.66 -3.62 -6.45
CA SER A 17 -9.44 -2.42 -7.26
C SER A 17 -9.95 -2.57 -8.70
N ILE A 18 -9.74 -3.74 -9.31
CA ILE A 18 -10.22 -4.06 -10.65
C ILE A 18 -11.75 -4.16 -10.66
N SER A 19 -12.37 -4.81 -9.66
CA SER A 19 -13.83 -4.88 -9.54
C SER A 19 -14.47 -3.49 -9.43
N ILE A 20 -13.89 -2.57 -8.66
CA ILE A 20 -14.39 -1.19 -8.54
C ILE A 20 -14.22 -0.44 -9.88
N ALA A 21 -13.08 -0.60 -10.55
CA ALA A 21 -12.87 0.03 -11.84
C ALA A 21 -13.84 -0.50 -12.91
N LEU A 22 -14.07 -1.82 -12.96
CA LEU A 22 -15.06 -2.44 -13.85
C LEU A 22 -16.48 -1.95 -13.56
N PHE A 23 -16.84 -1.76 -12.30
CA PHE A 23 -18.11 -1.17 -11.93
C PHE A 23 -18.26 0.24 -12.53
N SER A 24 -17.22 1.09 -12.44
CA SER A 24 -17.24 2.42 -13.07
C SER A 24 -17.42 2.37 -14.60
N LEU A 25 -16.81 1.38 -15.26
CA LEU A 25 -16.97 1.16 -16.71
C LEU A 25 -18.42 0.84 -17.10
N CYS A 26 -19.17 0.08 -16.29
CA CYS A 26 -20.58 -0.22 -16.57
C CYS A 26 -21.48 1.03 -16.60
N PHE A 27 -21.20 2.06 -15.78
CA PHE A 27 -22.03 3.27 -15.72
C PHE A 27 -21.65 4.30 -16.78
N GLN A 28 -20.35 4.58 -16.94
CA GLN A 28 -19.89 5.67 -17.81
C GLN A 28 -19.46 5.19 -19.21
N LYS A 29 -19.38 3.86 -19.43
CA LYS A 29 -19.09 3.21 -20.72
C LYS A 29 -17.86 3.72 -21.47
N SER A 30 -16.93 4.37 -20.76
CA SER A 30 -15.70 4.89 -21.32
C SER A 30 -14.50 4.24 -20.65
N PHE A 31 -13.56 3.78 -21.48
CA PHE A 31 -12.31 3.21 -21.01
C PHE A 31 -11.46 4.24 -20.25
N LEU A 32 -11.57 5.53 -20.60
CA LEU A 32 -10.89 6.60 -19.88
C LEU A 32 -11.33 6.69 -18.42
N HIS A 33 -12.63 6.53 -18.15
CA HIS A 33 -13.15 6.54 -16.78
C HIS A 33 -12.66 5.33 -15.98
N PHE A 34 -12.59 4.16 -16.61
CA PHE A 34 -11.97 2.97 -16.02
C PHE A 34 -10.51 3.21 -15.62
N LEU A 35 -9.69 3.76 -16.54
CA LEU A 35 -8.29 4.08 -16.26
C LEU A 35 -8.14 5.11 -15.14
N ASN A 36 -8.96 6.15 -15.13
CA ASN A 36 -8.93 7.18 -14.10
C ASN A 36 -9.27 6.61 -12.72
N THR A 37 -10.34 5.83 -12.61
CA THR A 37 -10.73 5.17 -11.36
C THR A 37 -9.62 4.24 -10.85
N LEU A 38 -9.06 3.41 -11.72
CA LEU A 38 -8.00 2.49 -11.35
C LEU A 38 -6.73 3.23 -10.89
N THR A 39 -6.39 4.33 -11.55
CA THR A 39 -5.26 5.19 -11.20
C THR A 39 -5.45 5.87 -9.84
N ILE A 40 -6.65 6.42 -9.59
CA ILE A 40 -7.00 7.03 -8.30
C ILE A 40 -6.88 6.00 -7.17
N ILE A 41 -7.40 4.79 -7.35
CA ILE A 41 -7.31 3.72 -6.35
C ILE A 41 -5.85 3.31 -6.13
N GLY A 42 -5.07 3.20 -7.20
CA GLY A 42 -3.63 2.91 -7.13
C GLY A 42 -2.87 3.92 -6.28
N PHE A 43 -3.11 5.22 -6.50
CA PHE A 43 -2.50 6.30 -5.70
C PHE A 43 -2.97 6.30 -4.23
N LEU A 44 -4.26 6.03 -3.98
CA LEU A 44 -4.78 5.89 -2.62
C LEU A 44 -4.09 4.75 -1.87
N TYR A 45 -3.96 3.58 -2.49
CA TYR A 45 -3.24 2.44 -1.90
C TYR A 45 -1.76 2.75 -1.72
N PHE A 46 -1.15 3.51 -2.63
CA PHE A 46 0.23 3.94 -2.51
C PHE A 46 0.44 4.86 -1.29
N ALA A 47 -0.43 5.85 -1.11
CA ALA A 47 -0.38 6.76 0.04
C ALA A 47 -0.55 6.00 1.37
N ILE A 48 -1.56 5.14 1.47
CA ILE A 48 -1.78 4.29 2.66
C ILE A 48 -0.60 3.35 2.89
N GLY A 49 -0.06 2.77 1.81
CA GLY A 49 1.10 1.90 1.83
C GLY A 49 2.35 2.58 2.36
N ILE A 50 2.64 3.82 1.92
CA ILE A 50 3.77 4.61 2.43
C ILE A 50 3.57 4.93 3.91
N PHE A 51 2.38 5.41 4.30
CA PHE A 51 2.11 5.73 5.69
C PHE A 51 2.32 4.51 6.60
N ARG A 52 1.83 3.34 6.16
CA ARG A 52 2.05 2.07 6.85
C ARG A 52 3.54 1.69 6.88
N LEU A 53 4.30 1.94 5.81
CA LEU A 53 5.73 1.67 5.77
C LEU A 53 6.49 2.53 6.79
N SER A 54 6.19 3.83 6.86
CA SER A 54 6.76 4.74 7.87
C SER A 54 6.40 4.31 9.29
N TRP A 55 5.16 3.84 9.51
CA TRP A 55 4.76 3.27 10.79
C TRP A 55 5.52 2.00 11.16
N LEU A 56 5.78 1.11 10.19
CA LEU A 56 6.55 -0.11 10.41
C LEU A 56 8.01 0.18 10.75
N LYS A 57 8.62 1.20 10.13
CA LYS A 57 9.98 1.69 10.42
C LYS A 57 10.09 2.49 11.74
N GLY A 58 8.97 2.67 12.43
CA GLY A 58 8.94 3.41 13.70
C GLY A 58 9.17 4.90 13.53
N ASP A 59 8.87 5.49 12.36
CA ASP A 59 8.98 6.94 12.16
C ASP A 59 8.05 7.70 13.12
N TYR A 60 6.93 7.07 13.51
CA TYR A 60 5.97 7.58 14.51
C TYR A 60 6.25 7.12 15.95
N ALA A 61 7.39 6.47 16.22
CA ALA A 61 7.72 5.96 17.55
C ALA A 61 7.84 7.08 18.61
N PHE A 62 8.06 8.33 18.18
CA PHE A 62 8.09 9.49 19.08
C PHE A 62 6.76 9.72 19.81
N LEU A 63 5.62 9.34 19.22
CA LEU A 63 4.29 9.56 19.81
C LEU A 63 4.05 8.68 21.05
N SER A 64 4.63 7.48 21.06
CA SER A 64 4.47 6.51 22.15
C SER A 64 5.67 6.45 23.10
N TYR A 65 6.75 7.17 22.77
CA TYR A 65 7.96 7.18 23.57
C TYR A 65 7.72 7.85 24.93
N ARG A 66 8.15 7.18 26.00
CA ARG A 66 8.16 7.75 27.35
C ARG A 66 9.54 7.58 27.95
N LYS A 67 10.24 8.70 28.19
CA LYS A 67 11.61 8.75 28.71
C LYS A 67 11.79 8.05 30.07
N TRP A 68 10.73 7.97 30.88
CA TRP A 68 10.75 7.27 32.16
C TRP A 68 10.63 5.74 32.04
N LYS A 69 10.13 5.23 30.88
CA LYS A 69 9.96 3.81 30.61
C LYS A 69 11.04 3.25 29.69
N HIS A 70 11.67 4.11 28.89
CA HIS A 70 12.65 3.74 27.88
C HIS A 70 13.89 4.62 28.06
N HIS A 71 15.05 4.01 28.33
CA HIS A 71 16.31 4.74 28.58
C HIS A 71 16.86 5.44 27.34
N ASP A 72 16.68 4.88 26.15
CA ASP A 72 17.14 5.47 24.88
C ASP A 72 16.05 5.36 23.79
N PHE A 73 15.73 6.49 23.16
CA PHE A 73 14.81 6.57 22.04
C PHE A 73 15.30 5.75 20.84
N LYS A 74 16.61 5.71 20.59
CA LYS A 74 17.20 4.99 19.47
C LYS A 74 17.00 3.48 19.63
N GLN A 75 17.18 2.98 20.84
CA GLN A 75 16.95 1.58 21.16
C GLN A 75 15.44 1.24 21.10
N TYR A 76 14.59 2.10 21.65
CA TYR A 76 13.13 1.94 21.57
C TYR A 76 12.62 1.86 20.12
N ARG A 77 13.11 2.72 19.23
CA ARG A 77 12.76 2.70 17.80
C ARG A 77 13.22 1.39 17.14
N LYS A 78 14.44 0.93 17.42
CA LYS A 78 14.95 -0.36 16.92
C LYS A 78 14.08 -1.53 17.37
N ASP A 79 13.68 -1.57 18.64
CA ASP A 79 12.82 -2.64 19.16
C ASP A 79 11.43 -2.65 18.49
N ILE A 80 10.91 -1.49 18.11
CA ILE A 80 9.66 -1.38 17.34
C ILE A 80 9.85 -1.90 15.92
N GLU A 81 10.91 -1.47 15.25
CA GLU A 81 11.24 -1.90 13.90
C GLU A 81 11.44 -3.41 13.84
N GLU A 82 12.17 -3.98 14.80
CA GLU A 82 12.44 -5.42 14.88
C GLU A 82 11.16 -6.22 15.14
N ARG A 83 10.30 -5.77 16.07
CA ARG A 83 8.98 -6.38 16.30
C ARG A 83 8.08 -6.36 15.07
N ARG A 84 8.24 -5.36 14.19
CA ARG A 84 7.38 -5.13 13.03
C ARG A 84 8.00 -5.57 11.70
N LYS A 85 9.26 -6.01 11.70
CA LYS A 85 10.05 -6.35 10.50
C LYS A 85 9.39 -7.40 9.61
N ASN A 86 8.65 -8.33 10.21
CA ASN A 86 8.00 -9.43 9.50
C ASN A 86 6.55 -9.10 9.08
N ILE A 87 6.02 -7.93 9.45
CA ILE A 87 4.65 -7.55 9.08
C ILE A 87 4.65 -7.13 7.60
N PRO A 88 3.94 -7.85 6.72
CA PRO A 88 3.91 -7.51 5.31
C PRO A 88 3.08 -6.26 5.06
N ASN A 89 3.54 -5.41 4.14
CA ASN A 89 2.80 -4.25 3.66
C ASN A 89 2.07 -4.55 2.36
N SER A 90 1.10 -5.46 2.41
CA SER A 90 0.34 -5.94 1.22
C SER A 90 -0.33 -4.82 0.43
N ILE A 91 -0.74 -3.73 1.08
CA ILE A 91 -1.38 -2.58 0.43
C ILE A 91 -0.40 -1.85 -0.47
N LEU A 92 0.84 -1.64 -0.01
CA LEU A 92 1.89 -1.03 -0.81
C LEU A 92 2.29 -1.90 -2.01
N TYR A 93 2.34 -3.23 -1.84
CA TYR A 93 2.61 -4.11 -2.99
C TYR A 93 1.45 -4.13 -3.98
N ALA A 94 0.21 -4.08 -3.50
CA ALA A 94 -0.96 -4.00 -4.36
C ALA A 94 -0.96 -2.69 -5.17
N SER A 95 -0.60 -1.56 -4.55
CA SER A 95 -0.54 -0.28 -5.29
C SER A 95 0.49 -0.31 -6.42
N TYR A 96 1.66 -0.90 -6.21
CA TYR A 96 2.65 -1.05 -7.28
C TYR A 96 2.12 -1.89 -8.46
N VAL A 97 1.44 -3.00 -8.17
CA VAL A 97 0.85 -3.85 -9.20
C VAL A 97 -0.24 -3.09 -9.96
N VAL A 98 -1.13 -2.39 -9.26
CA VAL A 98 -2.22 -1.61 -9.86
C VAL A 98 -1.70 -0.47 -10.71
N LEU A 99 -0.72 0.30 -10.23
CA LEU A 99 -0.12 1.41 -10.98
C LEU A 99 0.64 0.92 -12.21
N LEU A 100 1.36 -0.21 -12.11
CA LEU A 100 2.03 -0.82 -13.25
C LEU A 100 1.02 -1.30 -14.30
N LEU A 101 -0.09 -1.89 -13.85
CA LEU A 101 -1.19 -2.28 -14.73
C LEU A 101 -1.86 -1.07 -15.39
N CYS A 102 -2.05 0.05 -14.67
CA CYS A 102 -2.50 1.31 -15.27
C CYS A 102 -1.55 1.81 -16.35
N MET A 103 -0.23 1.81 -16.11
CA MET A 103 0.76 2.25 -17.11
C MET A 103 0.72 1.39 -18.36
N LEU A 104 0.64 0.06 -18.19
CA LEU A 104 0.52 -0.88 -19.31
C LEU A 104 -0.78 -0.62 -20.10
N LEU A 105 -1.91 -0.48 -19.42
CA LEU A 105 -3.18 -0.24 -20.09
C LEU A 105 -3.24 1.13 -20.79
N HIS A 106 -2.64 2.16 -20.20
CA HIS A 106 -2.53 3.47 -20.84
C HIS A 106 -1.64 3.42 -22.09
N PHE A 107 -0.63 2.55 -22.14
CA PHE A 107 0.18 2.39 -23.35
C PHE A 107 -0.60 1.78 -24.52
N PHE A 108 -1.62 0.95 -24.24
CA PHE A 108 -2.44 0.29 -25.26
C PHE A 108 -3.70 1.06 -25.67
N TYR A 109 -4.00 2.18 -25.01
CA TYR A 109 -5.16 3.04 -25.28
C TYR A 109 -4.73 4.31 -26.00
#